data_AF-A0A6P6W0U3-F1
#
_entry.id   AF-A0A6P6W0U3-F1
#
_cell.length_a   1.000
_cell.length_b   1.000
_cell.length_c   1.000
_cell.angle_alpha   90.00
_cell.angle_beta   90.00
_cell.angle_gamma   90.00
#
_symmetry.space_group_name_H-M   'P 1'
#
loop_
_entity.id
_entity.type
_entity.pdbx_description
1 polymer ?
#
loop_
_entity_poly.entity_id
_entity_poly.type
_entity_poly.pdbx_seq_one_letter_code
_entity_poly.pdbx_strand_id
1 'polypeptide(L)'
;MFVCIGRLSRRRKPISSFTALHLYSTTAATSTATSSKLHTKYSFIPPPSLKPQQNPSSTQPTKKPPKPRYRPPSSLDRAGLDPVKSNLPFDFRFSYTESSASVRPIGLREPKYSPFGPGRLDRSWTGVCAPAVDPKEASIESEQELAENRRVMRERIQGEPLSNAERKALVETCQRHRTKRQINLGRDGLTHNMLNDIHNHWKHAEAVRIKCMGVPTVDMKNICTQLEDKTFGKIIQRHCGLLVLYRGRNYRPKKRPIIPLMLWKPQDPVYPRLIKTTIDGLSIEETKQMRKRGLAVPALTKLAKNGYYGSLVPMVRDAFITEELVRIDCKGLERSDYKKVGCKLRDLVPCILVTFEKEQIVVWRGKDYKPVQDGFFIADRELFDDLQNDTVQVVDQNEKRYALQEAQELYSGDE
;
A
#
# COMPACT_ATOMS: atom_id res chain seq x y z
N MET A 1 -7.82 -14.26 61.66
CA MET A 1 -9.05 -13.56 61.23
C MET A 1 -9.13 -13.70 59.71
N PHE A 2 -9.97 -14.62 59.23
CA PHE A 2 -10.14 -15.00 57.82
C PHE A 2 -11.14 -14.07 57.14
N VAL A 3 -10.89 -13.63 55.89
CA VAL A 3 -11.95 -13.39 54.89
C VAL A 3 -11.42 -13.71 53.48
N CYS A 4 -12.03 -14.71 52.86
CA CYS A 4 -11.91 -15.09 51.45
C CYS A 4 -12.99 -14.38 50.62
N ILE A 5 -12.70 -13.98 49.38
CA ILE A 5 -13.75 -13.75 48.35
C ILE A 5 -13.29 -14.38 47.02
N GLY A 6 -14.16 -15.23 46.48
CA GLY A 6 -13.89 -16.19 45.41
C GLY A 6 -14.19 -15.73 43.98
N ARG A 7 -13.59 -16.48 43.05
CA ARG A 7 -13.79 -16.45 41.59
C ARG A 7 -14.95 -17.37 41.19
N LEU A 8 -15.80 -16.93 40.26
CA LEU A 8 -16.74 -17.80 39.54
C LEU A 8 -16.51 -17.71 38.04
N SER A 9 -16.11 -18.85 37.47
CA SER A 9 -15.96 -19.13 36.03
C SER A 9 -17.09 -20.08 35.63
N ARG A 10 -17.90 -19.73 34.61
CA ARG A 10 -18.89 -20.64 34.02
C ARG A 10 -18.38 -21.18 32.67
N ARG A 11 -18.06 -22.48 32.66
CA ARG A 11 -18.01 -23.32 31.45
C ARG A 11 -19.40 -23.90 31.18
N ARG A 12 -19.82 -23.93 29.91
CA ARG A 12 -20.92 -24.79 29.42
C ARG A 12 -20.37 -25.80 28.41
N LYS A 13 -20.91 -27.02 28.46
CA LYS A 13 -20.73 -28.15 27.53
C LYS A 13 -22.09 -28.89 27.37
N PRO A 14 -22.28 -29.75 26.35
CA PRO A 14 -23.42 -29.70 25.42
C PRO A 14 -24.21 -31.02 25.29
N ILE A 15 -24.91 -31.22 24.14
CA ILE A 15 -25.51 -32.46 23.53
C ILE A 15 -27.05 -32.56 23.81
N SER A 16 -28.00 -32.99 22.96
CA SER A 16 -28.07 -33.73 21.68
C SER A 16 -29.38 -33.44 20.92
N SER A 17 -29.40 -33.77 19.62
CA SER A 17 -30.51 -33.92 18.67
C SER A 17 -31.48 -35.07 18.98
N PHE A 18 -32.72 -35.02 18.46
CA PHE A 18 -33.46 -36.17 17.87
C PHE A 18 -34.67 -35.72 17.04
N THR A 19 -35.04 -36.56 16.07
CA THR A 19 -35.98 -36.36 14.94
C THR A 19 -37.30 -37.13 15.10
N ALA A 20 -38.34 -36.62 14.42
CA ALA A 20 -39.47 -37.28 13.74
C ALA A 20 -40.51 -38.14 14.51
N LEU A 21 -41.81 -37.83 14.29
CA LEU A 21 -42.83 -38.77 13.78
C LEU A 21 -44.16 -38.08 13.42
N HIS A 22 -44.75 -38.55 12.33
CA HIS A 22 -46.09 -38.28 11.79
C HIS A 22 -47.20 -38.94 12.64
N LEU A 23 -48.44 -38.42 12.59
CA LEU A 23 -49.67 -39.18 12.23
C LEU A 23 -50.93 -38.29 12.23
N TYR A 24 -51.89 -38.73 11.42
CA TYR A 24 -53.13 -38.08 10.98
C TYR A 24 -54.26 -38.15 12.02
N SER A 25 -55.20 -37.18 11.98
CA SER A 25 -56.64 -37.41 11.65
C SER A 25 -57.60 -36.39 12.27
N THR A 26 -58.65 -36.15 11.50
CA THR A 26 -59.81 -35.25 11.59
C THR A 26 -60.69 -35.35 12.82
N THR A 27 -61.23 -34.21 13.29
CA THR A 27 -62.67 -34.02 13.60
C THR A 27 -63.02 -32.53 13.66
N ALA A 28 -64.16 -32.17 13.07
CA ALA A 28 -64.75 -30.84 13.09
C ALA A 28 -65.56 -30.60 14.37
N ALA A 29 -65.48 -29.40 14.95
CA ALA A 29 -66.58 -28.73 15.67
C ALA A 29 -66.22 -27.27 16.02
N THR A 30 -66.93 -26.35 15.37
CA THR A 30 -67.51 -25.09 15.86
C THR A 30 -66.89 -24.29 17.02
N SER A 31 -66.53 -23.05 16.65
CA SER A 31 -66.74 -21.77 17.36
C SER A 31 -66.16 -21.57 18.76
N THR A 32 -65.18 -20.67 18.87
CA THR A 32 -65.41 -19.28 19.32
C THR A 32 -64.12 -18.47 19.21
N ALA A 33 -64.28 -17.22 18.80
CA ALA A 33 -63.23 -16.34 18.33
C ALA A 33 -62.46 -15.67 19.47
N THR A 34 -61.13 -15.68 19.38
CA THR A 34 -60.27 -14.61 19.92
C THR A 34 -59.19 -14.30 18.89
N SER A 35 -59.59 -13.74 17.73
CA SER A 35 -58.61 -13.26 16.76
C SER A 35 -58.02 -11.93 17.24
N SER A 36 -56.69 -11.89 17.30
CA SER A 36 -55.94 -10.72 17.75
C SER A 36 -56.22 -9.50 16.86
N LYS A 37 -56.26 -8.31 17.47
CA LYS A 37 -56.45 -7.00 16.82
C LYS A 37 -55.33 -6.59 15.83
N LEU A 38 -54.38 -7.48 15.50
CA LEU A 38 -53.26 -7.18 14.62
C LEU A 38 -53.62 -7.32 13.13
N HIS A 39 -54.58 -8.16 12.77
CA HIS A 39 -54.98 -8.36 11.37
C HIS A 39 -55.70 -7.13 10.80
N THR A 40 -56.54 -6.46 11.58
CA THR A 40 -57.27 -5.26 11.13
C THR A 40 -56.39 -4.02 10.98
N LYS A 41 -55.24 -3.94 11.66
CA LYS A 41 -54.37 -2.76 11.64
C LYS A 41 -53.37 -2.74 10.47
N TYR A 42 -53.05 -3.90 9.90
CA TYR A 42 -51.98 -4.03 8.89
C TYR A 42 -52.40 -4.74 7.60
N SER A 43 -53.70 -5.00 7.41
CA SER A 43 -54.19 -5.54 6.14
C SER A 43 -54.26 -4.44 5.08
N PHE A 44 -53.45 -4.56 4.05
CA PHE A 44 -53.50 -3.72 2.86
C PHE A 44 -54.77 -4.05 2.06
N ILE A 45 -55.63 -3.05 1.83
CA ILE A 45 -56.78 -3.16 0.92
C ILE A 45 -56.40 -2.48 -0.39
N PRO A 46 -56.21 -3.23 -1.50
CA PRO A 46 -56.00 -2.60 -2.79
C PRO A 46 -57.27 -1.84 -3.23
N PRO A 47 -57.15 -0.64 -3.82
CA PRO A 47 -58.32 0.10 -4.30
C PRO A 47 -59.05 -0.67 -5.42
N PRO A 48 -60.37 -0.47 -5.59
CA PRO A 48 -61.15 -1.16 -6.61
C PRO A 48 -60.63 -0.81 -8.01
N SER A 49 -60.31 -1.83 -8.80
CA SER A 49 -59.92 -1.70 -10.20
C SER A 49 -61.05 -1.02 -11.00
N LEU A 50 -60.74 0.12 -11.65
CA LEU A 50 -61.68 0.80 -12.54
C LEU A 50 -62.09 -0.14 -13.68
N LYS A 51 -63.41 -0.30 -13.87
CA LYS A 51 -63.99 -1.14 -14.93
C LYS A 51 -63.69 -0.54 -16.32
N PRO A 52 -63.57 -1.37 -17.37
CA PRO A 52 -63.32 -0.89 -18.73
C PRO A 52 -64.60 -0.28 -19.30
N GLN A 53 -64.55 1.00 -19.67
CA GLN A 53 -65.62 1.68 -20.40
C GLN A 53 -65.31 1.60 -21.90
N GLN A 54 -66.25 1.09 -22.69
CA GLN A 54 -66.15 0.98 -24.14
C GLN A 54 -66.53 2.28 -24.86
N ASN A 55 -65.65 2.69 -25.79
CA ASN A 55 -65.85 3.32 -27.12
C ASN A 55 -66.33 4.80 -27.18
N PRO A 56 -65.97 5.61 -28.24
CA PRO A 56 -65.73 5.20 -29.63
C PRO A 56 -64.55 5.86 -30.41
N SER A 57 -64.33 5.28 -31.59
CA SER A 57 -63.56 5.65 -32.80
C SER A 57 -62.74 6.96 -32.95
N SER A 58 -61.60 6.76 -33.63
CA SER A 58 -60.94 7.64 -34.62
C SER A 58 -60.09 8.82 -34.13
N THR A 59 -58.78 8.57 -33.97
CA THR A 59 -57.73 9.47 -34.49
C THR A 59 -56.40 8.72 -34.59
N GLN A 60 -55.66 8.95 -35.68
CA GLN A 60 -54.48 8.18 -36.09
C GLN A 60 -53.35 8.11 -35.05
N PRO A 61 -52.53 7.04 -35.03
CA PRO A 61 -51.43 6.93 -34.09
C PRO A 61 -50.28 7.84 -34.53
N THR A 62 -50.15 9.00 -33.88
CA THR A 62 -48.88 9.71 -33.87
C THR A 62 -47.86 8.82 -33.15
N LYS A 63 -46.82 8.38 -33.88
CA LYS A 63 -45.67 7.66 -33.30
C LYS A 63 -45.06 8.55 -32.23
N LYS A 64 -45.43 8.33 -30.96
CA LYS A 64 -44.75 8.95 -29.84
C LYS A 64 -43.27 8.52 -29.92
N PRO A 65 -42.32 9.47 -29.84
CA PRO A 65 -40.90 9.11 -29.84
C PRO A 65 -40.67 8.10 -28.70
N PRO A 66 -39.86 7.05 -28.94
CA PRO A 66 -39.57 6.08 -27.89
C PRO A 66 -39.02 6.83 -26.69
N LYS A 67 -39.60 6.57 -25.50
CA LYS A 67 -39.08 7.13 -24.25
C LYS A 67 -37.58 6.84 -24.21
N PRO A 68 -36.74 7.84 -23.87
CA PRO A 68 -35.30 7.61 -23.78
C PRO A 68 -35.07 6.41 -22.86
N ARG A 69 -34.27 5.46 -23.33
CA ARG A 69 -33.88 4.29 -22.55
C ARG A 69 -33.34 4.80 -21.21
N TYR A 70 -33.92 4.33 -20.10
CA TYR A 70 -33.49 4.74 -18.76
C TYR A 70 -31.97 4.56 -18.66
N ARG A 71 -31.24 5.67 -18.68
CA ARG A 71 -29.84 5.69 -18.26
C ARG A 71 -29.90 5.97 -16.77
N PRO A 72 -29.46 5.04 -15.91
CA PRO A 72 -29.21 5.43 -14.53
C PRO A 72 -28.27 6.64 -14.59
N PRO A 73 -28.41 7.64 -13.70
CA PRO A 73 -27.43 8.69 -13.57
C PRO A 73 -26.14 8.02 -13.07
N SER A 74 -25.38 7.47 -14.00
CA SER A 74 -24.03 7.05 -13.71
C SER A 74 -23.32 8.37 -13.48
N SER A 75 -22.73 8.52 -12.29
CA SER A 75 -21.65 9.47 -12.03
C SER A 75 -20.46 9.29 -13.01
N LEU A 76 -20.57 8.31 -13.92
CA LEU A 76 -19.67 7.92 -14.98
C LEU A 76 -19.97 8.55 -16.35
N ASP A 77 -21.07 9.28 -16.55
CA ASP A 77 -21.30 10.06 -17.78
C ASP A 77 -20.76 11.48 -17.62
N ARG A 78 -19.86 11.93 -18.50
CA ARG A 78 -19.20 13.26 -18.39
C ARG A 78 -19.99 14.43 -18.95
N ALA A 79 -21.23 14.23 -19.40
CA ALA A 79 -22.06 15.29 -19.99
C ALA A 79 -21.30 16.17 -21.02
N GLY A 80 -20.33 15.59 -21.76
CA GLY A 80 -19.52 16.30 -22.76
C GLY A 80 -18.26 17.05 -22.25
N LEU A 81 -17.84 16.89 -20.99
CA LEU A 81 -16.61 17.55 -20.48
C LEU A 81 -15.31 16.87 -20.95
N ASP A 82 -14.31 17.68 -21.33
CA ASP A 82 -12.98 17.25 -21.85
C ASP A 82 -12.15 16.40 -20.88
N PRO A 83 -11.46 15.32 -21.31
CA PRO A 83 -10.63 14.42 -20.47
C PRO A 83 -9.78 15.19 -19.44
N VAL A 84 -9.67 14.66 -18.21
CA VAL A 84 -8.84 15.30 -17.18
C VAL A 84 -7.39 15.26 -17.66
N LYS A 85 -6.82 16.44 -17.92
CA LYS A 85 -5.42 16.56 -18.31
C LYS A 85 -4.51 16.53 -17.10
N SER A 86 -3.51 15.66 -17.12
CA SER A 86 -2.49 15.61 -16.06
C SER A 86 -1.10 15.74 -16.66
N ASN A 87 -0.36 16.76 -16.22
CA ASN A 87 1.00 17.05 -16.67
C ASN A 87 2.07 16.35 -15.80
N LEU A 88 1.69 15.27 -15.10
CA LEU A 88 2.62 14.55 -14.24
C LEU A 88 3.66 13.79 -15.08
N PRO A 89 4.97 13.99 -14.85
CA PRO A 89 6.05 13.42 -15.67
C PRO A 89 6.38 11.97 -15.27
N PHE A 90 5.35 11.13 -15.11
CA PHE A 90 5.49 9.69 -14.85
C PHE A 90 4.22 8.92 -15.24
N ASP A 91 4.39 7.62 -15.45
CA ASP A 91 3.28 6.71 -15.74
C ASP A 91 2.33 6.57 -14.56
N PHE A 92 1.01 6.52 -14.81
CA PHE A 92 0.06 6.18 -13.77
C PHE A 92 -0.07 4.67 -13.64
N ARG A 93 0.21 4.16 -12.45
CA ARG A 93 0.13 2.74 -12.09
C ARG A 93 -0.76 2.60 -10.88
N PHE A 94 -1.42 1.46 -10.72
CA PHE A 94 -2.23 1.22 -9.52
C PHE A 94 -1.37 1.31 -8.26
N SER A 95 -0.20 0.68 -8.28
CA SER A 95 0.82 0.73 -7.22
C SER A 95 2.19 1.01 -7.81
N TYR A 96 2.94 1.88 -7.14
CA TYR A 96 4.30 2.25 -7.52
C TYR A 96 5.38 1.41 -6.84
N THR A 97 5.04 0.66 -5.79
CA THR A 97 6.00 -0.13 -5.01
C THR A 97 5.81 -1.64 -5.15
N GLU A 98 4.64 -2.10 -5.59
CA GLU A 98 4.33 -3.53 -5.71
C GLU A 98 4.47 -4.08 -7.14
N SER A 99 4.58 -3.20 -8.14
CA SER A 99 4.79 -3.60 -9.54
C SER A 99 6.25 -3.38 -9.91
N SER A 100 6.99 -4.45 -10.23
CA SER A 100 8.35 -4.31 -10.75
C SER A 100 8.30 -3.80 -12.20
N ALA A 101 9.14 -2.82 -12.52
CA ALA A 101 9.26 -2.31 -13.89
C ALA A 101 10.03 -3.28 -14.81
N SER A 102 10.88 -4.13 -14.23
CA SER A 102 11.75 -5.05 -14.95
C SER A 102 11.03 -6.28 -15.51
N VAL A 103 9.95 -6.73 -14.87
CA VAL A 103 9.24 -7.96 -15.26
C VAL A 103 7.98 -7.61 -16.04
N ARG A 104 7.98 -7.90 -17.33
CA ARG A 104 6.79 -7.73 -18.17
C ARG A 104 5.77 -8.84 -17.86
N PRO A 105 4.49 -8.49 -17.64
CA PRO A 105 3.43 -9.49 -17.56
C PRO A 105 3.32 -10.31 -18.85
N ILE A 106 3.02 -11.60 -18.71
CA ILE A 106 2.72 -12.50 -19.83
C ILE A 106 1.41 -12.08 -20.51
N GLY A 107 0.45 -11.61 -19.71
CA GLY A 107 -0.84 -11.16 -20.19
C GLY A 107 -1.72 -10.61 -19.07
N LEU A 108 -2.93 -10.23 -19.43
CA LEU A 108 -3.99 -9.84 -18.48
C LEU A 108 -5.03 -10.94 -18.44
N ARG A 109 -5.64 -11.16 -17.27
CA ARG A 109 -6.70 -12.16 -17.11
C ARG A 109 -8.01 -11.77 -17.82
N GLU A 110 -8.24 -10.48 -18.00
CA GLU A 110 -9.47 -9.88 -18.51
C GLU A 110 -9.15 -8.78 -19.56
N PRO A 111 -10.15 -8.24 -20.29
CA PRO A 111 -9.92 -7.23 -21.30
C PRO A 111 -9.32 -5.93 -20.73
N LYS A 112 -8.63 -5.19 -21.58
CA LYS A 112 -7.94 -3.94 -21.22
C LYS A 112 -8.94 -2.82 -20.98
N TYR A 113 -9.29 -2.59 -19.71
CA TYR A 113 -10.08 -1.42 -19.30
C TYR A 113 -9.26 -0.49 -18.41
N SER A 114 -9.37 0.81 -18.67
CA SER A 114 -8.72 1.85 -17.87
C SER A 114 -9.37 1.96 -16.50
N PRO A 115 -8.62 1.95 -15.38
CA PRO A 115 -9.15 2.12 -14.02
C PRO A 115 -9.73 3.50 -13.74
N PHE A 116 -9.48 4.46 -14.62
CA PHE A 116 -10.01 5.82 -14.56
C PHE A 116 -11.39 5.94 -15.21
N GLY A 117 -11.80 4.90 -15.94
CA GLY A 117 -13.01 4.86 -16.74
C GLY A 117 -12.87 5.37 -18.16
N PRO A 118 -13.83 5.00 -19.02
CA PRO A 118 -13.78 5.30 -20.44
C PRO A 118 -13.80 6.81 -20.68
N GLY A 119 -12.86 7.32 -21.49
CA GLY A 119 -12.79 8.74 -21.88
C GLY A 119 -12.52 9.73 -20.74
N ARG A 120 -12.10 9.27 -19.55
CA ARG A 120 -11.85 10.15 -18.39
C ARG A 120 -10.42 10.64 -18.28
N LEU A 121 -9.48 9.87 -18.80
CA LEU A 121 -8.06 10.17 -18.83
C LEU A 121 -7.66 10.58 -20.24
N ASP A 122 -6.81 11.59 -20.36
CA ASP A 122 -6.20 12.06 -21.60
C ASP A 122 -5.13 11.10 -22.16
N ARG A 123 -4.71 10.13 -21.36
CA ARG A 123 -3.70 9.12 -21.69
C ARG A 123 -4.32 7.77 -21.99
N SER A 124 -3.68 7.04 -22.91
CA SER A 124 -4.03 5.65 -23.20
C SER A 124 -3.73 4.74 -22.00
N TRP A 125 -4.53 3.69 -21.80
CA TRP A 125 -4.26 2.67 -20.78
C TRP A 125 -3.69 1.42 -21.44
N THR A 126 -2.44 1.07 -21.12
CA THR A 126 -1.74 -0.08 -21.70
C THR A 126 -2.24 -1.42 -21.16
N GLY A 127 -3.02 -1.39 -20.07
CA GLY A 127 -3.44 -2.57 -19.31
C GLY A 127 -2.83 -2.62 -17.91
N VAL A 128 -1.60 -2.10 -17.76
CA VAL A 128 -0.84 -2.09 -16.50
C VAL A 128 -0.61 -0.67 -16.01
N CYS A 129 -0.42 0.26 -16.95
CA CYS A 129 -0.18 1.67 -16.66
C CYS A 129 -0.81 2.61 -17.72
N ALA A 130 -1.02 3.88 -17.36
CA ALA A 130 -1.21 4.96 -18.31
C ALA A 130 0.13 5.70 -18.47
N PRO A 131 0.87 5.47 -19.56
CA PRO A 131 2.20 6.04 -19.72
C PRO A 131 2.14 7.57 -19.85
N ALA A 132 3.21 8.25 -19.44
CA ALA A 132 3.29 9.71 -19.56
C ALA A 132 3.49 10.18 -21.00
N VAL A 133 4.23 9.40 -21.78
CA VAL A 133 4.48 9.61 -23.21
C VAL A 133 3.98 8.37 -23.93
N ASP A 134 3.34 8.55 -25.07
CA ASP A 134 2.77 7.41 -25.78
C ASP A 134 3.87 6.43 -26.19
N PRO A 135 3.68 5.11 -26.00
CA PRO A 135 4.75 4.12 -26.24
C PRO A 135 5.29 4.09 -27.67
N LYS A 136 4.54 4.65 -28.64
CA LYS A 136 4.98 4.77 -30.04
C LYS A 136 5.96 5.91 -30.25
N GLU A 137 5.92 6.91 -29.38
CA GLU A 137 6.76 8.11 -29.40
C GLU A 137 7.84 8.07 -28.30
N ALA A 138 7.77 7.07 -27.41
CA ALA A 138 8.72 6.87 -26.32
C ALA A 138 10.11 6.50 -26.87
N SER A 139 11.01 7.47 -26.89
CA SER A 139 12.46 7.28 -27.06
C SER A 139 13.16 7.14 -25.69
N ILE A 140 14.40 6.65 -25.68
CA ILE A 140 15.24 6.61 -24.46
C ILE A 140 15.45 8.03 -23.92
N GLU A 141 15.63 9.00 -24.83
CA GLU A 141 15.76 10.41 -24.50
C GLU A 141 14.52 10.93 -23.76
N SER A 142 13.32 10.49 -24.16
CA SER A 142 12.07 10.86 -23.49
C SER A 142 12.01 10.36 -22.04
N GLU A 143 12.50 9.16 -21.74
CA GLU A 143 12.50 8.64 -20.36
C GLU A 143 13.47 9.42 -19.46
N GLN A 144 14.65 9.78 -19.98
CA GLN A 144 15.63 10.62 -19.29
C GLN A 144 15.07 12.03 -19.06
N GLU A 145 14.42 12.62 -20.06
CA GLU A 145 13.78 13.93 -19.95
C GLU A 145 12.68 13.92 -18.88
N LEU A 146 11.83 12.89 -18.84
CA LEU A 146 10.83 12.74 -17.79
C LEU A 146 11.46 12.62 -16.39
N ALA A 147 12.59 11.91 -16.28
CA ALA A 147 13.33 11.78 -15.02
C ALA A 147 13.93 13.12 -14.56
N GLU A 148 14.54 13.87 -15.47
CA GLU A 148 15.08 15.19 -15.16
C GLU A 148 13.97 16.18 -14.83
N ASN A 149 12.84 16.16 -15.56
CA ASN A 149 11.66 16.96 -15.25
C ASN A 149 11.14 16.68 -13.82
N ARG A 150 11.11 15.41 -13.38
CA ARG A 150 10.77 15.06 -11.99
C ARG A 150 11.76 15.66 -11.00
N ARG A 151 13.05 15.55 -11.28
CA ARG A 151 14.12 16.07 -10.43
C ARG A 151 14.03 17.60 -10.29
N VAL A 152 13.94 18.32 -11.40
CA VAL A 152 13.81 19.79 -11.42
C VAL A 152 12.55 20.25 -10.69
N MET A 153 11.40 19.59 -10.93
CA MET A 153 10.17 19.88 -10.19
C MET A 153 10.35 19.69 -8.68
N ARG A 154 11.04 18.61 -8.29
CA ARG A 154 11.29 18.27 -6.90
C ARG A 154 12.18 19.29 -6.21
N GLU A 155 13.32 19.64 -6.81
CA GLU A 155 14.24 20.64 -6.28
C GLU A 155 13.54 21.99 -6.12
N ARG A 156 12.75 22.40 -7.12
CA ARG A 156 11.95 23.63 -7.07
C ARG A 156 10.96 23.65 -5.90
N ILE A 157 10.26 22.54 -5.65
CA ILE A 157 9.24 22.44 -4.59
C ILE A 157 9.89 22.35 -3.21
N GLN A 158 10.99 21.62 -3.08
CA GLN A 158 11.68 21.44 -1.79
C GLN A 158 12.32 22.73 -1.32
N GLY A 159 12.99 23.47 -2.21
CA GLY A 159 13.73 24.68 -1.85
C GLY A 159 14.93 24.36 -0.98
N GLU A 160 15.29 25.29 -0.09
CA GLU A 160 16.38 25.12 0.86
C GLU A 160 16.15 23.92 1.80
N PRO A 161 17.20 23.11 2.11
CA PRO A 161 17.07 22.03 3.06
C PRO A 161 16.63 22.54 4.43
N LEU A 162 15.84 21.71 5.14
CA LEU A 162 15.44 22.01 6.51
C LEU A 162 16.64 21.91 7.45
N SER A 163 16.73 22.87 8.38
CA SER A 163 17.62 22.74 9.53
C SER A 163 17.19 21.59 10.44
N ASN A 164 18.10 21.09 11.27
CA ASN A 164 17.81 20.01 12.22
C ASN A 164 16.74 20.41 13.24
N ALA A 165 16.73 21.67 13.68
CA ALA A 165 15.71 22.21 14.59
C ALA A 165 14.30 22.20 13.96
N GLU A 166 14.16 22.72 12.75
CA GLU A 166 12.89 22.72 12.01
C GLU A 166 12.39 21.29 11.75
N ARG A 167 13.31 20.41 11.32
CA ARG A 167 13.02 18.99 11.11
C ARG A 167 12.45 18.35 12.37
N LYS A 168 13.10 18.57 13.52
CA LYS A 168 12.67 18.02 14.81
C LYS A 168 11.30 18.56 15.22
N ALA A 169 11.04 19.85 15.03
CA ALA A 169 9.73 20.46 15.32
C ALA A 169 8.60 19.89 14.45
N LEU A 170 8.85 19.67 13.15
CA LEU A 170 7.89 19.04 12.24
C LEU A 170 7.61 17.58 12.61
N VAL A 171 8.64 16.84 12.99
CA VAL A 171 8.53 15.46 13.47
C VAL A 171 7.71 15.38 14.76
N GLU A 172 7.97 16.28 15.72
CA GLU A 172 7.22 16.36 16.98
C GLU A 172 5.72 16.58 16.73
N THR A 173 5.40 17.47 15.80
CA THR A 173 4.01 17.75 15.39
C THR A 173 3.32 16.52 14.77
N CYS A 174 4.09 15.65 14.13
CA CYS A 174 3.61 14.41 13.50
C CYS A 174 3.56 13.21 14.46
N GLN A 175 3.85 13.40 15.75
CA GLN A 175 3.73 12.33 16.73
C GLN A 175 2.28 11.96 17.00
N ARG A 176 2.07 10.69 17.37
CA ARG A 176 0.73 10.11 17.56
C ARG A 176 -0.09 10.82 18.64
N HIS A 177 0.57 11.39 19.65
CA HIS A 177 -0.10 12.10 20.73
C HIS A 177 -0.58 13.50 20.30
N ARG A 178 0.05 14.10 19.27
CA ARG A 178 -0.32 15.40 18.70
C ARG A 178 -1.33 15.29 17.57
N THR A 179 -1.19 14.30 16.70
CA THR A 179 -2.07 14.13 15.55
C THR A 179 -2.53 12.67 15.36
N LYS A 180 -3.83 12.52 15.11
CA LYS A 180 -4.44 11.25 14.69
C LYS A 180 -4.49 11.11 13.16
N ARG A 181 -4.15 12.17 12.41
CA ARG A 181 -4.14 12.14 10.94
C ARG A 181 -2.92 11.36 10.47
N GLN A 182 -3.18 10.18 9.90
CA GLN A 182 -2.16 9.25 9.45
C GLN A 182 -2.64 8.57 8.17
N ILE A 183 -1.73 8.43 7.20
CA ILE A 183 -1.96 7.61 6.00
C ILE A 183 -1.37 6.23 6.25
N ASN A 184 -2.15 5.17 6.01
CA ASN A 184 -1.69 3.80 6.15
C ASN A 184 -1.33 3.23 4.78
N LEU A 185 -0.08 2.82 4.61
CA LEU A 185 0.43 2.14 3.44
C LEU A 185 0.44 0.63 3.75
N GLY A 186 -0.53 -0.09 3.17
CA GLY A 186 -0.74 -1.51 3.43
C GLY A 186 -0.30 -2.40 2.28
N ARG A 187 -0.92 -3.58 2.17
CA ARG A 187 -0.63 -4.64 1.20
C ARG A 187 -0.44 -4.21 -0.27
N ASP A 188 -1.15 -3.18 -0.72
CA ASP A 188 -1.08 -2.69 -2.10
C ASP A 188 0.04 -1.65 -2.32
N GLY A 189 0.81 -1.32 -1.27
CA GLY A 189 1.93 -0.40 -1.38
C GLY A 189 1.51 1.06 -1.57
N LEU A 190 2.36 1.86 -2.20
CA LEU A 190 2.05 3.24 -2.57
C LEU A 190 1.10 3.24 -3.77
N THR A 191 -0.19 3.42 -3.52
CA THR A 191 -1.20 3.45 -4.59
C THR A 191 -1.36 4.83 -5.23
N HIS A 192 -1.89 4.90 -6.45
CA HIS A 192 -2.13 6.18 -7.14
C HIS A 192 -2.98 7.15 -6.34
N ASN A 193 -4.10 6.68 -5.79
CA ASN A 193 -5.03 7.53 -5.06
C ASN A 193 -4.43 8.09 -3.76
N MET A 194 -3.47 7.38 -3.16
CA MET A 194 -2.77 7.88 -1.97
C MET A 194 -1.97 9.16 -2.26
N LEU A 195 -1.53 9.40 -3.50
CA LEU A 195 -0.89 10.66 -3.85
C LEU A 195 -1.83 11.84 -3.61
N ASN A 196 -3.10 11.71 -4.03
CA ASN A 196 -4.11 12.75 -3.77
C ASN A 196 -4.38 12.91 -2.26
N ASP A 197 -4.39 11.81 -1.50
CA ASP A 197 -4.55 11.86 -0.03
C ASP A 197 -3.41 12.61 0.65
N ILE A 198 -2.17 12.40 0.21
CA ILE A 198 -0.98 13.12 0.69
C ILE A 198 -1.12 14.62 0.39
N HIS A 199 -1.44 14.98 -0.85
CA HIS A 199 -1.63 16.38 -1.23
C HIS A 199 -2.82 17.04 -0.51
N ASN A 200 -3.85 16.29 -0.15
CA ASN A 200 -4.97 16.77 0.65
C ASN A 200 -4.55 17.03 2.11
N HIS A 201 -3.68 16.19 2.70
CA HIS A 201 -3.10 16.45 4.01
C HIS A 201 -2.27 17.74 4.02
N TRP A 202 -1.47 17.96 2.97
CA TRP A 202 -0.61 19.13 2.83
C TRP A 202 -1.34 20.47 2.64
N LYS A 203 -2.67 20.44 2.51
CA LYS A 203 -3.51 21.66 2.57
C LYS A 203 -3.59 22.24 3.97
N HIS A 204 -3.46 21.39 5.00
CA HIS A 204 -3.71 21.75 6.40
C HIS A 204 -2.51 21.50 7.32
N ALA A 205 -1.47 20.84 6.83
CA ALA A 205 -0.26 20.52 7.58
C ALA A 205 0.96 20.55 6.65
N GLU A 206 2.14 20.74 7.21
CA GLU A 206 3.38 20.81 6.42
C GLU A 206 4.02 19.45 6.16
N ALA A 207 3.76 18.51 7.07
CA ALA A 207 4.23 17.14 6.99
C ALA A 207 3.06 16.17 7.20
N VAL A 208 3.21 14.97 6.64
CA VAL A 208 2.24 13.88 6.76
C VAL A 208 2.90 12.67 7.42
N ARG A 209 2.19 12.11 8.40
CA ARG A 209 2.54 10.85 9.05
C ARG A 209 2.07 9.68 8.21
N ILE A 210 2.98 8.80 7.80
CA ILE A 210 2.69 7.61 6.99
C ILE A 210 3.13 6.36 7.74
N LYS A 211 2.25 5.39 7.92
CA LYS A 211 2.57 4.09 8.52
C LYS A 211 2.54 2.99 7.47
N CYS A 212 3.68 2.38 7.21
CA CYS A 212 3.88 1.23 6.34
C CYS A 212 3.70 -0.07 7.10
N MET A 213 2.93 -1.00 6.54
CA MET A 213 2.61 -2.30 7.15
C MET A 213 2.58 -3.40 6.08
N GLY A 214 3.03 -4.60 6.45
CA GLY A 214 2.99 -5.79 5.62
C GLY A 214 4.05 -5.82 4.52
N VAL A 215 3.71 -6.43 3.39
CA VAL A 215 4.62 -6.74 2.26
C VAL A 215 5.49 -5.57 1.76
N PRO A 216 5.02 -4.33 1.70
CA PRO A 216 5.85 -3.20 1.29
C PRO A 216 7.11 -3.05 2.15
N THR A 217 7.01 -3.32 3.45
CA THR A 217 8.06 -3.04 4.44
C THR A 217 9.31 -3.89 4.29
N VAL A 218 9.29 -4.93 3.45
CA VAL A 218 10.50 -5.69 3.04
C VAL A 218 11.49 -4.76 2.32
N ASP A 219 11.00 -3.76 1.58
CA ASP A 219 11.81 -2.81 0.84
C ASP A 219 11.41 -1.36 1.18
N MET A 220 11.84 -0.91 2.36
CA MET A 220 11.59 0.47 2.80
C MET A 220 12.31 1.50 1.92
N LYS A 221 13.44 1.14 1.30
CA LYS A 221 14.20 2.04 0.41
C LYS A 221 13.40 2.37 -0.84
N ASN A 222 12.79 1.38 -1.48
CA ASN A 222 11.92 1.59 -2.63
C ASN A 222 10.67 2.40 -2.24
N ILE A 223 10.02 2.13 -1.10
CA ILE A 223 8.89 2.95 -0.63
C ILE A 223 9.31 4.41 -0.49
N CYS A 224 10.44 4.66 0.18
CA CYS A 224 10.93 6.00 0.42
C CYS A 224 11.19 6.72 -0.91
N THR A 225 11.90 6.07 -1.81
CA THR A 225 12.22 6.60 -3.15
C THR A 225 10.96 6.91 -3.96
N GLN A 226 9.97 6.00 -3.98
CA GLN A 226 8.72 6.20 -4.72
C GLN A 226 7.84 7.29 -4.11
N LEU A 227 7.74 7.39 -2.77
CA LEU A 227 7.02 8.48 -2.12
C LEU A 227 7.62 9.82 -2.50
N GLU A 228 8.94 9.90 -2.41
CA GLU A 228 9.73 11.09 -2.73
C GLU A 228 9.63 11.49 -4.22
N ASP A 229 9.73 10.53 -5.14
CA ASP A 229 9.65 10.75 -6.59
C ASP A 229 8.23 11.13 -7.05
N LYS A 230 7.18 10.48 -6.52
CA LYS A 230 5.81 10.69 -7.00
C LYS A 230 5.08 11.86 -6.35
N THR A 231 5.46 12.24 -5.14
CA THR A 231 4.85 13.38 -4.42
C THR A 231 5.68 14.66 -4.48
N PHE A 232 6.94 14.55 -4.91
CA PHE A 232 7.96 15.60 -4.84
C PHE A 232 8.30 16.08 -3.41
N GLY A 233 7.75 15.41 -2.38
CA GLY A 233 8.09 15.66 -0.99
C GLY A 233 9.46 15.12 -0.58
N LYS A 234 9.83 15.38 0.67
CA LYS A 234 11.05 14.89 1.31
C LYS A 234 10.72 14.07 2.55
N ILE A 235 11.28 12.89 2.68
CA ILE A 235 11.16 12.12 3.92
C ILE A 235 12.15 12.70 4.93
N ILE A 236 11.62 13.18 6.04
CA ILE A 236 12.39 13.87 7.07
C ILE A 236 12.69 12.99 8.29
N GLN A 237 11.91 11.92 8.48
CA GLN A 237 12.13 10.90 9.50
C GLN A 237 11.73 9.53 8.98
N ARG A 238 12.57 8.54 9.31
CA ARG A 238 12.33 7.12 9.12
C ARG A 238 12.50 6.43 10.46
N HIS A 239 11.50 5.67 10.87
CA HIS A 239 11.57 4.87 12.08
C HIS A 239 10.79 3.56 11.88
N CYS A 240 11.50 2.48 11.56
CA CYS A 240 10.93 1.20 11.18
C CYS A 240 9.86 1.38 10.08
N GLY A 241 8.59 1.07 10.37
CA GLY A 241 7.44 1.25 9.46
C GLY A 241 6.78 2.63 9.53
N LEU A 242 7.36 3.60 10.21
CA LEU A 242 6.83 4.97 10.32
C LEU A 242 7.68 5.94 9.49
N LEU A 243 7.02 6.73 8.67
CA LEU A 243 7.63 7.79 7.87
C LEU A 243 6.97 9.13 8.17
N VAL A 244 7.75 10.19 8.15
CA VAL A 244 7.25 11.57 8.12
C VAL A 244 7.68 12.20 6.81
N LEU A 245 6.69 12.56 5.98
CA LEU A 245 6.91 13.11 4.64
C LEU A 245 6.54 14.61 4.64
N TYR A 246 7.54 15.45 4.41
CA TYR A 246 7.43 16.89 4.30
C TYR A 246 7.13 17.33 2.86
N ARG A 247 6.27 18.33 2.71
CA ARG A 247 5.80 18.82 1.40
C ARG A 247 6.82 19.64 0.61
N GLY A 248 7.83 20.23 1.27
CA GLY A 248 8.76 21.20 0.69
C GLY A 248 8.44 22.66 1.07
N ARG A 249 9.46 23.53 1.14
CA ARG A 249 9.31 24.94 1.55
C ARG A 249 8.45 25.73 0.57
N ASN A 250 8.58 25.42 -0.72
CA ASN A 250 7.91 26.14 -1.79
C ASN A 250 6.60 25.50 -2.23
N TYR A 251 6.07 24.54 -1.46
CA TYR A 251 4.81 23.87 -1.79
C TYR A 251 3.63 24.84 -1.72
N ARG A 252 2.92 25.00 -2.85
CA ARG A 252 1.71 25.83 -2.93
C ARG A 252 0.48 24.95 -3.17
N PRO A 253 -0.46 24.84 -2.21
CA PRO A 253 -1.66 24.00 -2.37
C PRO A 253 -2.50 24.31 -3.62
N LYS A 254 -2.52 25.58 -4.07
CA LYS A 254 -3.24 26.02 -5.28
C LYS A 254 -2.57 25.58 -6.59
N LYS A 255 -1.27 25.32 -6.58
CA LYS A 255 -0.48 24.87 -7.76
C LYS A 255 -0.17 23.38 -7.71
N ARG A 256 -0.87 22.61 -6.86
CA ARG A 256 -0.64 21.17 -6.74
C ARG A 256 -0.98 20.47 -8.07
N PRO A 257 -0.29 19.37 -8.41
CA PRO A 257 -0.59 18.62 -9.62
C PRO A 257 -2.01 18.06 -9.58
N ILE A 258 -2.62 17.96 -10.76
CA ILE A 258 -3.90 17.26 -10.94
C ILE A 258 -3.60 15.76 -10.97
N ILE A 259 -4.08 15.04 -9.96
CA ILE A 259 -3.96 13.59 -9.84
C ILE A 259 -5.34 13.00 -10.15
N PRO A 260 -5.54 12.41 -11.34
CA PRO A 260 -6.80 11.77 -11.69
C PRO A 260 -7.12 10.63 -10.72
N LEU A 261 -8.37 10.52 -10.26
CA LEU A 261 -8.74 9.45 -9.34
C LEU A 261 -8.91 8.13 -10.10
N MET A 262 -8.22 7.08 -9.67
CA MET A 262 -8.54 5.71 -10.11
C MET A 262 -9.83 5.26 -9.41
N LEU A 263 -10.84 4.90 -10.21
CA LEU A 263 -12.18 4.55 -9.74
C LEU A 263 -12.27 3.08 -9.30
N TRP A 264 -11.48 2.20 -9.92
CA TRP A 264 -11.38 0.79 -9.55
C TRP A 264 -9.94 0.28 -9.57
N LYS A 265 -9.70 -0.81 -8.85
CA LYS A 265 -8.43 -1.53 -8.87
C LYS A 265 -8.34 -2.32 -10.19
N PRO A 266 -7.27 -2.14 -11.00
CA PRO A 266 -7.00 -3.00 -12.14
C PRO A 266 -6.85 -4.45 -11.71
N GLN A 267 -7.24 -5.38 -12.59
CA GLN A 267 -7.02 -6.80 -12.36
C GLN A 267 -5.51 -7.12 -12.38
N ASP A 268 -5.12 -8.08 -11.54
CA ASP A 268 -3.72 -8.47 -11.40
C ASP A 268 -3.19 -9.06 -12.72
N PRO A 269 -2.05 -8.55 -13.25
CA PRO A 269 -1.41 -9.13 -14.42
C PRO A 269 -0.94 -10.56 -14.15
N VAL A 270 -0.86 -11.35 -15.21
CA VAL A 270 -0.29 -12.70 -15.14
C VAL A 270 1.22 -12.59 -15.27
N TYR A 271 1.93 -12.89 -14.19
CA TYR A 271 3.40 -12.94 -14.17
C TYR A 271 3.92 -14.37 -14.38
N PRO A 272 5.17 -14.53 -14.83
CA PRO A 272 5.86 -15.82 -14.84
C PRO A 272 5.84 -16.50 -13.46
N ARG A 273 5.92 -17.83 -13.44
CA ARG A 273 5.97 -18.59 -12.19
C ARG A 273 7.22 -18.22 -11.41
N LEU A 274 7.06 -17.85 -10.14
CA LEU A 274 8.16 -17.52 -9.23
C LEU A 274 9.09 -18.69 -8.95
N ILE A 275 8.55 -19.92 -8.94
CA ILE A 275 9.29 -21.16 -8.68
C ILE A 275 9.22 -22.01 -9.94
N LYS A 276 10.40 -22.38 -10.45
CA LYS A 276 10.56 -23.30 -11.57
C LYS A 276 10.34 -24.76 -11.12
N THR A 277 9.97 -25.64 -12.03
CA THR A 277 9.78 -27.07 -11.74
C THR A 277 11.06 -27.71 -11.23
N THR A 278 12.16 -27.44 -11.91
CA THR A 278 13.55 -27.74 -11.51
C THR A 278 14.25 -26.45 -11.10
N ILE A 279 15.08 -26.51 -10.07
CA ILE A 279 15.99 -25.41 -9.75
C ILE A 279 17.11 -25.41 -10.80
N ASP A 280 17.52 -24.24 -11.27
CA ASP A 280 18.59 -24.14 -12.26
C ASP A 280 19.88 -24.77 -11.70
N GLY A 281 20.46 -25.72 -12.44
CA GLY A 281 21.68 -26.43 -12.05
C GLY A 281 21.49 -27.62 -11.09
N LEU A 282 20.26 -28.07 -10.85
CA LEU A 282 19.94 -29.30 -10.09
C LEU A 282 19.07 -30.26 -10.90
N SER A 283 19.18 -31.56 -10.61
CA SER A 283 18.28 -32.58 -11.15
C SER A 283 16.86 -32.47 -10.55
N ILE A 284 15.91 -33.21 -11.13
CA ILE A 284 14.53 -33.25 -10.61
C ILE A 284 14.50 -33.88 -9.21
N GLU A 285 15.27 -34.96 -9.00
CA GLU A 285 15.40 -35.67 -7.74
C GLU A 285 16.05 -34.79 -6.68
N GLU A 286 17.15 -34.13 -7.02
CA GLU A 286 17.85 -33.19 -6.15
C GLU A 286 16.94 -32.03 -5.76
N THR A 287 16.18 -31.47 -6.71
CA THR A 287 15.21 -30.40 -6.44
C THR A 287 14.12 -30.86 -5.47
N LYS A 288 13.59 -32.08 -5.62
CA LYS A 288 12.61 -32.66 -4.67
C LYS A 288 13.23 -32.84 -3.28
N GLN A 289 14.47 -33.32 -3.20
CA GLN A 289 15.18 -33.47 -1.94
C GLN A 289 15.45 -32.11 -1.27
N MET A 290 15.83 -31.09 -2.04
CA MET A 290 15.97 -29.69 -1.63
C MET A 290 14.68 -29.16 -0.99
N ARG A 291 13.53 -29.35 -1.64
CA ARG A 291 12.22 -28.93 -1.11
C ARG A 291 11.89 -29.64 0.20
N LYS A 292 12.13 -30.96 0.27
CA LYS A 292 11.90 -31.75 1.50
C LYS A 292 12.82 -31.31 2.63
N ARG A 293 14.12 -31.13 2.36
CA ARG A 293 15.11 -30.62 3.31
C ARG A 293 14.75 -29.23 3.80
N GLY A 294 14.43 -28.31 2.89
CA GLY A 294 14.12 -26.92 3.23
C GLY A 294 12.87 -26.76 4.10
N LEU A 295 11.88 -27.64 3.97
CA LEU A 295 10.74 -27.67 4.89
C LEU A 295 11.09 -28.22 6.29
N ALA A 296 12.16 -29.02 6.41
CA ALA A 296 12.65 -29.57 7.67
C ALA A 296 13.60 -28.64 8.44
N VAL A 297 14.23 -27.67 7.76
CA VAL A 297 15.07 -26.63 8.37
C VAL A 297 14.26 -25.83 9.41
N PRO A 298 14.84 -25.44 10.56
CA PRO A 298 14.16 -24.58 11.53
C PRO A 298 13.70 -23.26 10.92
N ALA A 299 12.63 -22.68 11.44
CA ALA A 299 12.15 -21.40 10.91
C ALA A 299 13.02 -20.28 11.46
N LEU A 300 13.61 -19.48 10.58
CA LEU A 300 14.41 -18.32 10.94
C LEU A 300 13.55 -17.27 11.65
N THR A 301 12.37 -16.98 11.11
CA THR A 301 11.43 -16.03 11.69
C THR A 301 10.00 -16.31 11.24
N LYS A 302 9.03 -15.78 11.99
CA LYS A 302 7.61 -15.85 11.67
C LYS A 302 7.08 -14.48 11.28
N LEU A 303 6.50 -14.38 10.09
CA LEU A 303 5.82 -13.17 9.62
C LEU A 303 4.40 -13.11 10.19
N ALA A 304 4.08 -12.00 10.85
CA ALA A 304 2.74 -11.72 11.36
C ALA A 304 1.92 -10.90 10.35
N LYS A 305 0.59 -11.11 10.30
CA LYS A 305 -0.30 -10.32 9.45
C LYS A 305 -0.18 -8.82 9.78
N ASN A 306 0.05 -7.99 8.75
CA ASN A 306 0.31 -6.56 8.87
C ASN A 306 1.54 -6.21 9.76
N GLY A 307 2.49 -7.13 9.90
CA GLY A 307 3.74 -6.88 10.60
C GLY A 307 4.67 -5.93 9.85
N TYR A 308 5.78 -5.57 10.50
CA TYR A 308 6.90 -4.90 9.86
C TYR A 308 7.97 -5.93 9.50
N TYR A 309 8.45 -5.92 8.26
CA TYR A 309 9.35 -6.92 7.69
C TYR A 309 10.71 -6.34 7.27
N GLY A 310 11.06 -5.12 7.72
CA GLY A 310 12.31 -4.45 7.31
C GLY A 310 13.58 -5.18 7.75
N SER A 311 13.52 -5.93 8.86
CA SER A 311 14.63 -6.76 9.33
C SER A 311 14.80 -8.07 8.55
N LEU A 312 13.86 -8.44 7.68
CA LEU A 312 13.86 -9.74 7.02
C LEU A 312 15.06 -9.93 6.08
N VAL A 313 15.39 -8.89 5.30
CA VAL A 313 16.51 -8.95 4.35
C VAL A 313 17.86 -9.09 5.08
N PRO A 314 18.18 -8.26 6.11
CA PRO A 314 19.35 -8.49 6.96
C PRO A 314 19.40 -9.89 7.56
N MET A 315 18.30 -10.35 8.20
CA MET A 315 18.27 -11.67 8.82
C MET A 315 18.56 -12.80 7.83
N VAL A 316 18.05 -12.73 6.60
CA VAL A 316 18.30 -13.74 5.56
C VAL A 316 19.75 -13.69 5.07
N ARG A 317 20.32 -12.48 4.90
CA ARG A 317 21.74 -12.31 4.51
C ARG A 317 22.67 -12.90 5.57
N ASP A 318 22.40 -12.60 6.84
CA ASP A 318 23.17 -13.10 7.98
C ASP A 318 23.06 -14.62 8.08
N ALA A 319 21.84 -15.17 7.94
CA ALA A 319 21.62 -16.61 7.95
C ALA A 319 22.37 -17.33 6.81
N PHE A 320 22.48 -16.72 5.63
CA PHE A 320 23.21 -17.32 4.49
C PHE A 320 24.72 -17.41 4.67
N ILE A 321 25.28 -16.80 5.71
CA ILE A 321 26.70 -16.99 6.08
C ILE A 321 26.92 -18.42 6.57
N THR A 322 26.00 -18.95 7.39
CA THR A 322 26.12 -20.26 8.04
C THR A 322 25.23 -21.32 7.43
N GLU A 323 24.02 -20.95 7.03
CA GLU A 323 22.99 -21.85 6.52
C GLU A 323 22.89 -21.79 5.00
N GLU A 324 22.77 -22.95 4.36
CA GLU A 324 22.53 -23.03 2.91
C GLU A 324 21.07 -22.70 2.57
N LEU A 325 20.15 -23.10 3.44
CA LEU A 325 18.70 -22.98 3.28
C LEU A 325 18.13 -22.18 4.43
N VAL A 326 17.20 -21.28 4.10
CA VAL A 326 16.48 -20.50 5.10
C VAL A 326 14.98 -20.74 4.93
N ARG A 327 14.30 -21.04 6.03
CA ARG A 327 12.84 -21.20 6.10
C ARG A 327 12.21 -20.03 6.85
N ILE A 328 11.20 -19.41 6.27
CA ILE A 328 10.43 -18.31 6.86
C ILE A 328 8.99 -18.77 7.04
N ASP A 329 8.49 -18.71 8.28
CA ASP A 329 7.12 -19.08 8.62
C ASP A 329 6.16 -17.93 8.26
N CYS A 330 5.23 -18.20 7.35
CA CYS A 330 4.20 -17.24 6.93
C CYS A 330 2.79 -17.71 7.34
N LYS A 331 2.68 -18.55 8.38
CA LYS A 331 1.39 -19.06 8.84
C LYS A 331 0.40 -17.93 9.15
N GLY A 332 -0.75 -17.94 8.47
CA GLY A 332 -1.79 -16.91 8.60
C GLY A 332 -1.62 -15.68 7.69
N LEU A 333 -0.63 -15.66 6.78
CA LEU A 333 -0.57 -14.69 5.68
C LEU A 333 -1.29 -15.23 4.45
N GLU A 334 -1.82 -14.31 3.63
CA GLU A 334 -2.43 -14.70 2.36
C GLU A 334 -1.38 -15.22 1.37
N ARG A 335 -1.78 -16.18 0.52
CA ARG A 335 -0.93 -16.77 -0.51
C ARG A 335 -0.27 -15.78 -1.46
N SER A 336 -0.98 -14.72 -1.81
CA SER A 336 -0.45 -13.65 -2.64
C SER A 336 0.62 -12.83 -1.90
N ASP A 337 0.49 -12.63 -0.59
CA ASP A 337 1.39 -11.80 0.20
C ASP A 337 2.76 -12.45 0.39
N TYR A 338 2.81 -13.71 0.84
CA TYR A 338 4.10 -14.39 1.00
C TYR A 338 4.79 -14.67 -0.35
N LYS A 339 4.03 -14.76 -1.46
CA LYS A 339 4.61 -14.81 -2.81
C LYS A 339 5.27 -13.48 -3.20
N LYS A 340 4.62 -12.35 -2.89
CA LYS A 340 5.23 -11.03 -3.09
C LYS A 340 6.46 -10.84 -2.22
N VAL A 341 6.43 -11.28 -0.96
CA VAL A 341 7.62 -11.28 -0.07
C VAL A 341 8.75 -12.10 -0.69
N GLY A 342 8.47 -13.31 -1.17
CA GLY A 342 9.46 -14.14 -1.86
C GLY A 342 10.03 -13.46 -3.12
N CYS A 343 9.20 -12.81 -3.92
CA CYS A 343 9.66 -12.04 -5.09
C CYS A 343 10.64 -10.92 -4.68
N LYS A 344 10.29 -10.13 -3.65
CA LYS A 344 11.17 -9.07 -3.14
C LYS A 344 12.45 -9.62 -2.54
N LEU A 345 12.40 -10.74 -1.82
CA LEU A 345 13.59 -11.39 -1.27
C LEU A 345 14.56 -11.82 -2.37
N ARG A 346 14.06 -12.41 -3.46
CA ARG A 346 14.88 -12.78 -4.62
C ARG A 346 15.55 -11.54 -5.25
N ASP A 347 14.87 -10.40 -5.28
CA ASP A 347 15.39 -9.19 -5.91
C ASP A 347 16.40 -8.46 -5.00
N LEU A 348 16.25 -8.54 -3.66
CA LEU A 348 17.12 -7.86 -2.67
C LEU A 348 18.27 -8.73 -2.12
N VAL A 349 18.12 -10.05 -2.18
CA VAL A 349 19.12 -11.03 -1.78
C VAL A 349 19.29 -12.00 -2.95
N PRO A 350 20.51 -12.22 -3.46
CA PRO A 350 20.75 -13.14 -4.58
C PRO A 350 20.49 -14.58 -4.12
N CYS A 351 19.22 -14.97 -4.11
CA CYS A 351 18.72 -16.22 -3.58
C CYS A 351 17.70 -16.83 -4.54
N ILE A 352 17.54 -18.14 -4.44
CA ILE A 352 16.66 -18.95 -5.29
C ILE A 352 15.46 -19.38 -4.44
N LEU A 353 14.25 -19.12 -4.95
CA LEU A 353 13.00 -19.55 -4.30
C LEU A 353 12.80 -21.06 -4.51
N VAL A 354 12.72 -21.81 -3.41
CA VAL A 354 12.64 -23.28 -3.43
C VAL A 354 11.20 -23.78 -3.35
N THR A 355 10.43 -23.31 -2.35
CA THR A 355 9.02 -23.68 -2.17
C THR A 355 8.22 -22.61 -1.42
N PHE A 356 6.91 -22.60 -1.67
CA PHE A 356 5.89 -21.82 -0.96
C PHE A 356 4.85 -22.73 -0.25
N GLU A 357 5.15 -24.01 -0.10
CA GLU A 357 4.23 -24.98 0.48
C GLU A 357 4.02 -24.77 1.98
N LYS A 358 2.84 -25.17 2.47
CA LYS A 358 2.47 -25.12 3.90
C LYS A 358 2.61 -23.72 4.54
N GLU A 359 2.36 -22.67 3.76
CA GLU A 359 2.52 -21.27 4.21
C GLU A 359 3.94 -20.97 4.70
N GLN A 360 4.95 -21.63 4.12
CA GLN A 360 6.37 -21.39 4.39
C GLN A 360 7.02 -20.81 3.14
N ILE A 361 7.97 -19.89 3.29
CA ILE A 361 8.89 -19.51 2.22
C ILE A 361 10.21 -20.21 2.50
N VAL A 362 10.71 -20.97 1.54
CA VAL A 362 12.05 -21.56 1.62
C VAL A 362 12.90 -20.95 0.52
N VAL A 363 14.06 -20.42 0.92
CA VAL A 363 15.04 -19.81 0.01
C VAL A 363 16.38 -20.52 0.13
N TRP A 364 17.09 -20.61 -0.99
CA TRP A 364 18.40 -21.22 -1.11
C TRP A 364 19.40 -20.19 -1.62
N ARG A 365 20.58 -20.12 -1.02
CA ARG A 365 21.62 -19.14 -1.42
C ARG A 365 22.31 -19.49 -2.75
N GLY A 366 22.20 -20.73 -3.21
CA GLY A 366 22.96 -21.25 -4.37
C GLY A 366 24.29 -21.89 -3.95
N LYS A 367 25.00 -22.49 -4.91
CA LYS A 367 26.31 -23.14 -4.66
C LYS A 367 27.42 -22.12 -4.41
N ASP A 368 27.44 -21.04 -5.20
CA ASP A 368 28.50 -20.03 -5.19
C ASP A 368 28.04 -18.70 -4.56
N TYR A 369 27.40 -18.78 -3.39
CA TYR A 369 26.93 -17.57 -2.71
C TYR A 369 28.11 -16.69 -2.28
N LYS A 370 28.16 -15.48 -2.84
CA LYS A 370 29.06 -14.43 -2.39
C LYS A 370 28.23 -13.36 -1.68
N PRO A 371 28.48 -13.08 -0.39
CA PRO A 371 27.79 -12.02 0.31
C PRO A 371 28.08 -10.70 -0.39
N VAL A 372 27.03 -9.96 -0.75
CA VAL A 372 27.17 -8.63 -1.33
C VAL A 372 27.70 -7.71 -0.23
N GLN A 373 28.86 -7.07 -0.46
CA GLN A 373 29.53 -6.19 0.51
C GLN A 373 28.77 -4.89 0.79
N ASP A 374 27.67 -4.61 0.09
CA ASP A 374 26.87 -3.40 0.31
C ASP A 374 26.17 -3.43 1.68
N GLY A 375 26.81 -2.73 2.61
CA GLY A 375 26.16 -1.89 3.60
C GLY A 375 25.44 -2.63 4.69
N PHE A 376 26.20 -2.99 5.71
CA PHE A 376 25.74 -3.14 7.09
C PHE A 376 24.67 -2.08 7.43
N PHE A 377 23.52 -2.55 7.93
CA PHE A 377 22.43 -1.78 8.53
C PHE A 377 21.85 -0.62 7.68
N ILE A 378 20.62 -0.79 7.18
CA ILE A 378 19.70 0.35 7.23
C ILE A 378 19.56 0.64 8.72
N ALA A 379 20.21 1.69 9.22
CA ALA A 379 19.93 2.15 10.57
C ALA A 379 18.42 2.40 10.62
N ASP A 380 17.70 1.59 11.40
CA ASP A 380 16.25 1.72 11.61
C ASP A 380 15.89 3.14 12.13
N ARG A 381 16.92 3.84 12.60
CA ARG A 381 17.01 5.27 12.85
C ARG A 381 18.18 5.83 12.04
N GLU A 382 17.94 6.27 10.81
CA GLU A 382 18.82 7.27 10.22
C GLU A 382 18.66 8.55 11.07
N LEU A 383 19.59 8.75 12.00
CA LEU A 383 19.86 10.05 12.56
C LEU A 383 20.40 10.89 11.40
N PHE A 384 19.55 11.76 10.85
CA PHE A 384 19.98 12.85 9.97
C PHE A 384 20.78 13.93 10.74
N ASP A 385 21.33 13.59 11.90
CA ASP A 385 22.23 14.47 12.64
C ASP A 385 23.57 14.44 11.92
N ASP A 386 23.70 15.25 10.87
CA ASP A 386 24.99 15.74 10.44
C ASP A 386 25.57 16.53 11.63
N LEU A 387 26.33 15.85 12.49
CA LEU A 387 27.13 16.47 13.56
C LEU A 387 28.20 17.45 13.02
N GLN A 388 28.31 17.58 11.70
CA GLN A 388 29.27 18.44 11.03
C GLN A 388 28.82 19.90 10.92
N ASN A 389 27.55 20.25 11.10
CA ASN A 389 27.11 21.64 10.93
C ASN A 389 27.13 22.49 12.22
N ASP A 390 27.14 21.87 13.40
CA ASP A 390 27.20 22.62 14.69
C ASP A 390 28.62 22.77 15.24
N THR A 391 29.61 22.02 14.71
CA THR A 391 30.99 22.07 15.22
C THR A 391 31.81 23.18 14.53
N VAL A 392 31.47 23.56 13.29
CA VAL A 392 32.32 24.47 12.48
C VAL A 392 32.24 25.95 12.90
N GLN A 393 31.19 26.37 13.63
CA GLN A 393 31.10 27.76 14.12
C GLN A 393 31.59 27.98 15.55
N VAL A 394 31.68 26.92 16.37
CA VAL A 394 32.11 27.04 17.77
C VAL A 394 33.64 26.91 17.89
N VAL A 395 34.29 26.13 17.02
CA VAL A 395 35.75 25.96 17.04
C VAL A 395 36.48 27.24 16.62
N ASP A 396 36.00 27.94 15.58
CA ASP A 396 36.62 29.18 15.09
C ASP A 396 36.45 30.37 16.08
N GLN A 397 35.42 30.36 16.94
CA GLN A 397 35.26 31.38 17.99
C GLN A 397 36.08 31.08 19.25
N ASN A 398 36.30 29.80 19.59
CA ASN A 398 37.14 29.43 20.72
C ASN A 398 38.63 29.57 20.37
N GLU A 399 39.09 29.18 19.19
CA GLU A 399 40.50 29.38 18.77
C GLU A 399 40.87 30.87 18.73
N LYS A 400 39.96 31.74 18.26
CA LYS A 400 40.19 33.20 18.31
C LYS A 400 40.21 33.77 19.73
N ARG A 401 39.47 33.19 20.67
CA ARG A 401 39.50 33.59 22.10
C ARG A 401 40.79 33.15 22.79
N TYR A 402 41.26 31.92 22.55
CA TYR A 402 42.51 31.44 23.13
C TYR A 402 43.73 32.18 22.55
N ALA A 403 43.74 32.48 21.24
CA ALA A 403 44.83 33.26 20.62
C ALA A 403 44.88 34.73 21.10
N LEU A 404 43.74 35.34 21.42
CA LEU A 404 43.71 36.71 22.00
C LEU A 404 44.14 36.74 23.47
N GLN A 405 43.95 35.63 24.20
CA GLN A 405 44.33 35.53 25.61
C GLN A 405 45.83 35.22 25.77
N GLU A 406 46.42 34.37 24.91
CA GLU A 406 47.87 34.15 24.84
C GLU A 406 48.65 35.41 24.40
N ALA A 407 48.06 36.24 23.52
CA ALA A 407 48.70 37.50 23.10
C ALA A 407 48.70 38.58 24.20
N GLN A 408 47.79 38.50 25.18
CA GLN A 408 47.75 39.43 26.32
C GLN A 408 48.67 39.01 27.48
N GLU A 409 48.93 37.71 27.64
CA GLU A 409 49.85 37.20 28.67
C GLU A 409 51.33 37.33 28.27
N LEU A 410 51.65 37.45 26.97
CA LEU A 410 53.03 37.66 26.50
C LEU A 410 53.52 39.13 26.56
N TYR A 411 52.70 40.09 26.96
CA TYR A 411 53.05 41.52 27.00
C TYR A 411 52.91 42.16 28.39
N SER A 412 52.69 41.35 29.45
CA SER A 412 52.48 41.84 30.81
C SER A 412 53.48 41.33 31.86
N GLY A 413 54.61 40.76 31.42
CA GLY A 413 55.66 40.26 32.30
C GLY A 413 57.03 40.84 31.97
N ASP A 414 57.21 42.15 32.13
CA ASP A 414 58.49 42.82 32.39
C ASP A 414 58.20 44.24 32.90
N GLU A 415 58.04 44.37 34.22
CA GLU A 415 58.46 45.51 35.07
C GLU A 415 58.49 45.12 36.54
#